data_AF-A0A822EW92-F1
#
_entry.id   AF-A0A822EW92-F1
#
_cell.length_a   1.000
_cell.length_b   1.000
_cell.length_c   1.000
_cell.angle_alpha   90.00
_cell.angle_beta   90.00
_cell.angle_gamma   90.00
#
_symmetry.space_group_name_H-M   'P 1'
#
loop_
_entity.id
_entity.type
_entity.pdbx_description
1 polymer ?
#
loop_
_entity_poly.entity_id
_entity_poly.type
_entity_poly.pdbx_seq_one_letter_code
_entity_poly.pdbx_strand_id
1 'polypeptide(L)' 'KENICDTDLSATTKLKNSTKERVCKTVSEPPAHHLDIEDLLSNPSDSKDKSNLDVLTQHILLEGRLTEQAARRIIET' A
#
# COMPACT_ATOMS: atom_id res chain seq x y z
N LYS A 1 8.48 -40.50 12.54
CA LYS A 1 8.44 -39.02 12.47
C LYS A 1 7.77 -38.68 11.15
N GLU A 2 6.44 -38.81 11.13
CA GLU A 2 5.63 -38.50 9.96
C GLU A 2 5.67 -36.99 9.64
N ASN A 3 5.97 -36.66 8.39
CA ASN A 3 5.72 -35.35 7.79
C ASN A 3 4.23 -35.29 7.45
N ILE A 4 3.50 -34.39 8.10
CA ILE A 4 2.10 -34.11 7.84
C ILE A 4 2.05 -32.82 7.01
N CYS A 5 1.71 -32.94 5.72
CA CYS A 5 0.95 -31.93 4.98
C CYS A 5 0.65 -32.40 3.54
N ASP A 6 -0.29 -33.33 3.37
CA ASP A 6 -0.90 -33.63 2.06
C ASP A 6 -2.40 -33.87 2.24
N THR A 7 -3.21 -32.82 2.18
CA THR A 7 -4.62 -32.80 1.72
C THR A 7 -5.04 -31.32 1.66
N ASP A 8 -5.39 -30.73 0.52
CA ASP A 8 -6.54 -31.06 -0.30
C ASP A 8 -6.30 -30.91 -1.83
N LEU A 9 -6.83 -31.88 -2.56
CA LEU A 9 -6.99 -31.89 -4.01
C LEU A 9 -8.24 -31.07 -4.37
N SER A 10 -8.07 -29.89 -4.98
CA SER A 10 -9.13 -29.20 -5.72
C SER A 10 -8.62 -28.84 -7.11
N ALA A 11 -9.24 -29.46 -8.11
CA ALA A 11 -8.85 -29.40 -9.51
C ALA A 11 -9.01 -27.98 -10.07
N THR A 12 -7.88 -27.29 -10.28
CA THR A 12 -7.74 -26.28 -11.33
C THR A 12 -6.40 -26.51 -12.00
N THR A 13 -6.40 -26.73 -13.31
CA THR A 13 -5.22 -26.63 -14.16
C THR A 13 -4.77 -25.17 -14.20
N LYS A 14 -4.23 -24.66 -13.08
CA LYS A 14 -3.52 -23.40 -13.03
C LYS A 14 -2.21 -23.61 -13.78
N LEU A 15 -2.00 -22.82 -14.84
CA LEU A 15 -0.72 -22.69 -15.55
C LEU A 15 0.42 -22.71 -14.52
N LYS A 16 1.21 -23.79 -14.51
CA LYS A 16 2.26 -24.10 -13.52
C LYS A 16 3.42 -23.08 -13.50
N ASN A 17 3.32 -22.03 -14.32
CA ASN A 17 4.37 -21.07 -14.62
C ASN A 17 3.82 -19.64 -14.71
N SER A 18 2.66 -19.35 -14.07
CA SER A 18 2.16 -17.96 -14.04
C SER A 18 3.08 -17.11 -13.15
N THR A 19 4.00 -16.38 -13.78
CA THR A 19 4.89 -15.40 -13.11
C THR A 19 4.13 -14.18 -12.56
N LYS A 20 2.81 -14.13 -12.76
CA LYS A 20 1.95 -13.06 -12.22
C LYS A 20 1.68 -13.21 -10.72
N GLU A 21 1.84 -14.40 -10.15
CA GLU A 21 1.56 -14.64 -8.72
C GLU A 21 2.82 -14.46 -7.88
N ARG A 22 2.73 -13.65 -6.82
CA ARG A 22 3.84 -13.45 -5.88
C ARG A 22 4.16 -14.73 -5.12
N VAL A 23 5.45 -15.01 -5.01
CA VAL A 23 5.99 -16.14 -4.24
C VAL A 23 5.90 -15.87 -2.73
N CYS A 24 6.31 -14.68 -2.30
CA CYS A 24 6.31 -14.28 -0.88
C CYS A 24 5.03 -13.51 -0.54
N LYS A 25 3.98 -14.24 -0.16
CA LYS A 25 2.67 -13.68 0.22
C LYS A 25 2.61 -13.10 1.63
N THR A 26 3.59 -13.41 2.47
CA THR A 26 3.69 -12.93 3.86
C THR A 26 4.26 -11.53 3.98
N VAL A 27 4.93 -11.04 2.93
CA VAL A 27 5.49 -9.69 2.87
C VAL A 27 4.41 -8.77 2.34
N SER A 28 4.06 -7.74 3.12
CA SER A 28 3.11 -6.72 2.73
C SER A 28 3.52 -6.04 1.42
N GLU A 29 2.53 -5.69 0.60
CA GLU A 29 2.78 -4.92 -0.61
C GLU A 29 2.79 -3.43 -0.29
N PRO A 30 3.72 -2.65 -0.87
CA PRO A 30 3.62 -1.21 -0.80
C PRO A 30 2.35 -0.73 -1.53
N PRO A 31 1.70 0.36 -1.06
CA PRO A 31 0.55 0.93 -1.74
C PRO A 31 0.92 1.38 -3.16
N ALA A 32 0.15 0.92 -4.14
CA ALA A 32 0.30 1.37 -5.53
C ALA A 32 -0.22 2.81 -5.75
N HIS A 33 -1.10 3.27 -4.86
CA HIS A 33 -1.70 4.60 -4.92
C HIS A 33 -0.73 5.68 -4.40
N HIS A 34 -0.68 6.81 -5.11
CA HIS A 34 0.04 7.99 -4.64
C HIS A 34 -0.94 8.89 -3.87
N LEU A 35 -0.65 9.18 -2.59
CA LEU A 35 -1.47 10.11 -1.82
C LEU A 35 -1.47 11.49 -2.47
N ASP A 36 -2.66 12.04 -2.67
CA ASP A 36 -2.86 13.38 -3.21
C ASP A 36 -3.09 14.42 -2.11
N ILE A 37 -3.43 15.65 -2.51
CA ILE A 37 -3.65 16.76 -1.58
C ILE A 37 -4.98 16.59 -0.83
N GLU A 38 -5.98 16.00 -1.47
CA GLU A 38 -7.31 15.78 -0.90
C GLU A 38 -7.26 14.72 0.19
N ASP A 39 -6.47 13.66 -0.01
CA ASP A 39 -6.22 12.64 1.00
C ASP A 39 -5.46 13.18 2.21
N LEU A 40 -4.59 14.18 1.98
CA LEU A 40 -3.71 14.73 3.01
C LEU A 40 -4.39 15.79 3.87
N LEU A 41 -5.36 16.52 3.33
CA LEU A 41 -6.03 17.63 4.01
C LEU A 41 -7.42 17.22 4.48
N SER A 42 -7.64 17.20 5.79
CA SER A 42 -8.97 16.87 6.36
C SER A 42 -10.06 17.87 5.97
N ASN A 43 -9.69 19.11 5.63
CA ASN A 43 -10.57 20.12 5.06
C ASN A 43 -9.82 20.90 3.97
N PRO A 44 -10.35 21.00 2.74
CA PRO A 44 -9.71 21.75 1.65
C PRO A 44 -9.69 23.27 1.87
N SER A 45 -10.48 23.77 2.83
CA SER A 45 -10.65 25.20 3.13
C SER A 45 -9.80 25.69 4.31
N ASP A 46 -9.16 24.78 5.06
CA ASP A 46 -8.39 25.17 6.24
C ASP A 46 -7.04 25.73 5.81
N SER A 47 -6.91 27.06 5.90
CA SER A 47 -5.68 27.82 5.63
C SER A 47 -4.57 27.56 6.64
N LYS A 48 -4.83 26.75 7.68
CA LYS A 48 -3.88 26.35 8.71
C LYS A 48 -3.74 24.84 8.64
N ASP A 49 -2.83 24.42 7.76
CA ASP A 49 -2.49 23.05 7.37
C ASP A 49 -2.42 22.08 8.57
N LYS A 50 -3.55 21.48 8.92
CA LYS A 50 -3.57 20.23 9.68
C LYS A 50 -3.58 19.12 8.65
N SER A 51 -2.38 18.79 8.16
CA SER A 51 -2.21 17.55 7.41
C SER A 51 -2.67 16.40 8.29
N ASN A 52 -3.33 15.43 7.67
CA ASN A 52 -3.73 14.21 8.34
C ASN A 52 -2.48 13.35 8.59
N LEU A 53 -1.78 13.67 9.69
CA LEU A 53 -0.52 13.06 10.08
C LEU A 53 -0.64 11.54 10.26
N ASP A 54 -1.79 11.05 10.71
CA ASP A 54 -2.03 9.62 10.90
C ASP A 54 -2.03 8.88 9.56
N VAL A 55 -2.75 9.42 8.56
CA VAL A 55 -2.77 8.87 7.20
C VAL A 55 -1.39 8.95 6.55
N LEU A 56 -0.73 10.10 6.65
CA LEU A 56 0.61 10.29 6.08
C LEU A 56 1.62 9.33 6.71
N THR A 57 1.62 9.19 8.03
CA THR A 57 2.54 8.29 8.76
C THR A 57 2.31 6.84 8.35
N GLN A 58 1.05 6.40 8.33
CA GLN A 58 0.70 5.04 7.93
C GLN A 58 1.11 4.74 6.48
N HIS A 59 0.96 5.71 5.57
CA HIS A 59 1.32 5.55 4.16
C HIS A 59 2.83 5.46 3.96
N ILE A 60 3.61 6.34 4.60
CA ILE A 60 5.07 6.30 4.54
C ILE A 60 5.64 5.02 5.19
N LEU A 61 5.04 4.55 6.28
CA LEU A 61 5.43 3.28 6.92
C LEU A 61 5.30 2.09 5.96
N LEU A 62 4.30 2.10 5.09
CA LEU A 62 4.09 1.08 4.06
C LEU A 62 4.84 1.37 2.75
N GLU A 63 5.81 2.31 2.77
CA GLU A 63 6.59 2.72 1.60
C GLU A 63 5.75 3.36 0.47
N GLY A 64 4.58 3.86 0.81
CA GLY A 64 3.70 4.58 -0.10
C GLY A 64 4.30 5.94 -0.52
N ARG A 65 3.93 6.40 -1.71
CA ARG A 65 4.41 7.68 -2.28
C ARG A 65 3.32 8.74 -2.29
N LEU A 66 3.76 9.98 -2.39
CA LEU A 66 2.92 11.16 -2.59
C LEU A 66 2.92 11.55 -4.07
N THR A 67 1.91 12.28 -4.51
CA THR A 67 2.02 13.08 -5.74
C THR A 67 3.03 14.22 -5.55
N GLU A 68 3.64 14.68 -6.64
CA GLU A 68 4.63 15.79 -6.56
C GLU A 68 4.01 17.04 -5.93
N GLN A 69 2.77 17.35 -6.30
CA GLN A 69 2.05 18.52 -5.79
C GLN A 69 1.80 18.41 -4.28
N ALA A 70 1.40 17.23 -3.79
CA ALA A 70 1.22 16.99 -2.35
C ALA A 70 2.55 17.08 -1.59
N ALA A 71 3.62 16.49 -2.13
CA ALA A 71 4.95 16.57 -1.52
C ALA A 71 5.47 18.01 -1.47
N ARG A 72 5.30 18.76 -2.56
CA ARG A 72 5.66 20.18 -2.64
C ARG A 72 4.91 21.00 -1.59
N ARG A 73 3.60 20.77 -1.43
CA ARG A 73 2.78 21.48 -0.46
C ARG A 73 3.31 21.30 0.97
N ILE A 74 3.73 20.08 1.33
CA ILE A 74 4.33 19.79 2.65
C ILE A 74 5.66 20.54 2.84
N ILE A 75 6.51 20.59 1.80
CA ILE A 75 7.83 21.23 1.87
C ILE A 75 7.75 22.75 1.97
N GLU A 76 6.77 23.36 1.30
CA GLU A 76 6.59 24.82 1.23
C GLU A 76 5.74 25.39 2.39
N THR A 77 5.26 24.54 3.30
CA THR A 77 4.53 24.94 4.53
C THR A 77 5.52 25.30 5.65
#